data_AF-A0A519LL36-F1
#
_entry.id   AF-A0A519LL36-F1
#
_cell.length_a   1.000
_cell.length_b   1.000
_cell.length_c   1.000
_cell.angle_alpha   90.00
_cell.angle_beta   90.00
_cell.angle_gamma   90.00
#
_symmetry.space_group_name_H-M   'P 1'
#
loop_
_entity.id
_entity.type
_entity.pdbx_description
1 polymer ?
#
loop_
_entity_poly.entity_id
_entity_poly.type
_entity_poly.pdbx_seq_one_letter_code
_entity_poly.pdbx_strand_id
1 'polypeptide(L)'
;VYNSPYAHDPFLWLYLYTDEGSEGFTIKNNWIAEKKILKNHNGPKGNIWEHNDPYVSSKIKENAGIRAPYKDLEKEVVIDEKWGLQEMPKPYAIELIGNDFDIEKIKSTLTGFRIVGQELYQWKNHLVIYGKMNQPERTKRKLAGAFPSLQIKIYEDLVYDFQNFERCKDSKPASDWESIVLTANLPRDEKLQKEYVEYHKTQFEKWPEVAKGFCNADFQQLQVFKNERQLILVISIPKGENLDKLNPKTTQNNPRVDDWNALMKKYQSGIEGTKPDETWIFLNKVEVEAKK
;
A
#
# COMPACT_ATOMS: atom_id res chain seq x y z
N VAL A 1 21.56 -8.98 -6.19
CA VAL A 1 22.27 -7.69 -6.02
C VAL A 1 23.34 -7.50 -7.10
N TYR A 2 24.25 -8.46 -7.32
CA TYR A 2 25.38 -8.32 -8.26
C TYR A 2 25.04 -8.17 -9.76
N ASN A 3 23.80 -8.46 -10.19
CA ASN A 3 23.41 -8.39 -11.60
C ASN A 3 22.32 -7.34 -11.89
N SER A 4 22.16 -6.35 -11.01
CA SER A 4 21.21 -5.26 -11.25
C SER A 4 21.96 -4.01 -11.76
N PRO A 5 21.92 -3.70 -13.06
CA PRO A 5 22.60 -2.51 -13.60
C PRO A 5 21.95 -1.20 -13.14
N TYR A 6 20.75 -1.28 -12.53
CA TYR A 6 19.99 -0.12 -12.05
C TYR A 6 19.59 -0.29 -10.58
N ALA A 7 19.61 0.80 -9.83
CA ALA A 7 19.14 0.87 -8.44
C ALA A 7 17.60 0.91 -8.37
N HIS A 8 16.95 -0.23 -8.57
CA HIS A 8 15.49 -0.36 -8.52
C HIS A 8 14.98 -1.40 -7.50
N ASP A 9 15.78 -2.43 -7.18
CA ASP A 9 15.42 -3.48 -6.22
C ASP A 9 15.15 -2.88 -4.81
N PRO A 10 13.92 -2.95 -4.25
CA PRO A 10 13.58 -2.41 -2.93
C PRO A 10 14.34 -3.08 -1.79
N PHE A 11 15.05 -4.17 -2.05
CA PHE A 11 15.94 -4.83 -1.09
C PHE A 11 17.42 -4.46 -1.25
N LEU A 12 17.78 -3.53 -2.15
CA LEU A 12 19.10 -2.89 -2.16
C LEU A 12 19.38 -2.21 -0.81
N TRP A 13 20.65 -1.94 -0.55
CA TRP A 13 21.09 -1.32 0.70
C TRP A 13 20.64 0.13 0.84
N LEU A 14 20.69 0.91 -0.25
CA LEU A 14 20.32 2.32 -0.27
C LEU A 14 19.95 2.77 -1.69
N TYR A 15 19.10 3.79 -1.77
CA TYR A 15 18.73 4.48 -3.01
C TYR A 15 19.44 5.82 -3.17
N LEU A 16 19.57 6.57 -2.07
CA LEU A 16 20.25 7.86 -2.04
C LEU A 16 21.31 7.82 -0.94
N TYR A 17 22.51 8.31 -1.25
CA TYR A 17 23.54 8.56 -0.26
C TYR A 17 24.24 9.88 -0.55
N THR A 18 24.75 10.51 0.51
CA THR A 18 25.73 11.60 0.41
C THR A 18 26.99 11.17 1.12
N ASP A 19 28.14 11.47 0.53
CA ASP A 19 29.45 11.18 1.10
C ASP A 19 30.08 12.42 1.78
N GLU A 20 31.24 12.24 2.41
CA GLU A 20 31.98 13.37 3.01
C GLU A 20 32.17 14.53 2.02
N GLY A 21 31.93 15.77 2.48
CA GLY A 21 32.06 16.96 1.64
C GLY A 21 30.79 17.38 0.88
N SER A 22 29.69 16.65 1.02
CA SER A 22 28.39 16.99 0.40
C SER A 22 27.62 18.09 1.15
N GLU A 23 28.28 19.05 1.81
CA GLU A 23 27.61 20.09 2.63
C GLU A 23 26.78 21.07 1.78
N GLY A 24 25.59 21.45 2.26
CA GLY A 24 24.74 22.46 1.63
C GLY A 24 23.92 21.95 0.44
N PHE A 25 23.87 20.63 0.23
CA PHE A 25 23.10 20.03 -0.85
C PHE A 25 21.61 20.06 -0.53
N THR A 26 20.80 20.22 -1.57
CA THR A 26 19.34 20.03 -1.51
C THR A 26 18.97 18.78 -2.30
N ILE A 27 18.62 17.72 -1.58
CA ILE A 27 18.18 16.45 -2.16
C ILE A 27 16.67 16.38 -1.94
N LYS A 28 15.90 16.66 -2.98
CA LYS A 28 14.44 16.66 -2.86
C LYS A 28 13.71 16.21 -4.10
N ASN A 29 12.47 15.75 -3.91
CA ASN A 29 11.55 15.33 -4.98
C ASN A 29 12.12 14.18 -5.81
N ASN A 30 12.69 13.17 -5.16
CA ASN A 30 13.17 11.97 -5.83
C ASN A 30 12.22 10.81 -5.57
N TRP A 31 11.70 10.20 -6.64
CA TRP A 31 11.01 8.93 -6.49
C TRP A 31 12.05 7.85 -6.18
N ILE A 32 11.87 7.19 -5.05
CA ILE A 32 12.64 6.00 -4.69
C ILE A 32 11.66 4.93 -4.23
N ALA A 33 11.94 3.68 -4.58
CA ALA A 33 10.99 2.61 -4.29
C ALA A 33 10.85 2.30 -2.79
N GLU A 34 11.89 2.56 -2.00
CA GLU A 34 11.87 2.49 -0.53
C GLU A 34 12.75 3.60 0.06
N LYS A 35 12.41 4.09 1.26
CA LYS A 35 13.16 5.16 1.98
C LYS A 35 14.49 4.67 2.60
N LYS A 36 15.38 4.14 1.76
CA LYS A 36 16.71 3.71 2.18
C LYS A 36 17.74 4.78 1.84
N ILE A 37 17.88 5.74 2.73
CA ILE A 37 18.72 6.94 2.54
C ILE A 37 19.83 6.93 3.57
N LEU A 38 21.08 7.07 3.12
CA LEU A 38 22.25 7.23 3.97
C LEU A 38 22.70 8.70 4.00
N LYS A 39 22.62 9.33 5.18
CA LYS A 39 23.04 10.71 5.42
C LYS A 39 24.35 10.70 6.21
N ASN A 40 25.50 10.61 5.54
CA ASN A 40 26.81 10.63 6.20
C ASN A 40 27.10 12.02 6.85
N HIS A 41 28.24 12.17 7.53
CA HIS A 41 28.64 13.42 8.20
C HIS A 41 28.93 14.55 7.19
N ASN A 42 27.89 15.32 6.86
CA ASN A 42 27.89 16.33 5.78
C ASN A 42 28.30 17.74 6.23
N GLY A 43 29.18 17.87 7.22
CA GLY A 43 29.58 19.18 7.77
C GLY A 43 28.49 19.89 8.61
N PRO A 44 28.84 21.00 9.27
CA PRO A 44 28.00 21.67 10.28
C PRO A 44 26.71 22.32 9.72
N LYS A 45 26.66 22.72 8.45
CA LYS A 45 25.45 23.29 7.84
C LYS A 45 24.44 22.21 7.41
N GLY A 46 24.91 20.98 7.20
CA GLY A 46 24.09 19.84 6.81
C GLY A 46 23.47 19.97 5.41
N ASN A 47 22.53 19.06 5.13
CA ASN A 47 21.82 18.94 3.85
C ASN A 47 20.32 19.01 4.03
N ILE A 48 19.63 19.54 3.03
CA ILE A 48 18.16 19.54 2.96
C ILE A 48 17.71 18.23 2.31
N TRP A 49 16.85 17.49 3.00
CA TRP A 49 16.27 16.23 2.52
C TRP A 49 14.76 16.31 2.60
N GLU A 50 14.09 16.35 1.45
CA GLU A 50 12.65 16.61 1.38
C GLU A 50 11.98 15.73 0.30
N HIS A 51 10.88 15.05 0.61
CA HIS A 51 10.09 14.31 -0.40
C HIS A 51 10.92 13.33 -1.27
N ASN A 52 11.71 12.48 -0.63
CA ASN A 52 12.47 11.42 -1.27
C ASN A 52 11.88 10.07 -0.85
N ASP A 53 10.84 9.64 -1.53
CA ASP A 53 10.00 8.53 -1.10
C ASP A 53 9.21 7.90 -2.26
N PRO A 54 8.52 6.77 -2.03
CA PRO A 54 7.76 6.09 -3.07
C PRO A 54 6.52 6.87 -3.53
N TYR A 55 6.13 7.90 -2.78
CA TYR A 55 4.86 8.58 -2.87
C TYR A 55 4.97 9.95 -3.53
N VAL A 56 6.10 10.32 -4.14
CA VAL A 56 6.18 11.60 -4.87
C VAL A 56 5.13 11.67 -5.99
N SER A 57 4.67 12.89 -6.28
CA SER A 57 3.62 13.13 -7.29
C SER A 57 3.99 12.60 -8.68
N SER A 58 2.99 12.19 -9.46
CA SER A 58 3.20 11.76 -10.86
C SER A 58 3.94 12.83 -11.66
N LYS A 59 3.62 14.11 -11.43
CA LYS A 59 4.30 15.25 -12.04
C LYS A 59 5.81 15.28 -11.75
N ILE A 60 6.25 14.90 -10.55
CA ILE A 60 7.69 14.80 -10.25
C ILE A 60 8.33 13.72 -11.13
N LYS A 61 7.69 12.56 -11.25
CA LYS A 61 8.17 11.44 -12.08
C LYS A 61 8.19 11.79 -13.57
N GLU A 62 7.13 12.40 -14.08
CA GLU A 62 7.01 12.83 -15.48
C GLU A 62 8.01 13.91 -15.86
N ASN A 63 8.40 14.77 -14.91
CA ASN A 63 9.42 15.80 -15.12
C ASN A 63 10.83 15.32 -14.81
N ALA A 64 11.00 14.10 -14.30
CA ALA A 64 12.31 13.50 -14.08
C ALA A 64 12.90 13.00 -15.41
N GLY A 65 14.22 13.02 -15.54
CA GLY A 65 14.91 12.56 -16.74
C GLY A 65 15.18 13.65 -17.77
N ILE A 66 15.13 13.26 -19.05
CA ILE A 66 15.47 14.11 -20.19
C ILE A 66 14.39 15.18 -20.36
N ARG A 67 14.81 16.44 -20.45
CA ARG A 67 13.92 17.61 -20.56
C ARG A 67 14.28 18.44 -21.77
N ALA A 68 13.38 19.33 -22.18
CA ALA A 68 13.69 20.32 -23.21
C ALA A 68 14.96 21.12 -22.86
N PRO A 69 15.84 21.42 -23.83
CA PRO A 69 15.72 21.13 -25.26
C PRO A 69 16.18 19.71 -25.68
N TYR A 70 16.64 18.87 -24.76
CA TYR A 70 17.27 17.58 -25.04
C TYR A 70 16.32 16.43 -25.33
N LYS A 71 15.03 16.69 -25.56
CA LYS A 71 14.02 15.64 -25.78
C LYS A 71 14.36 14.70 -26.93
N ASP A 72 15.12 15.15 -27.92
CA ASP A 72 15.58 14.28 -29.01
C ASP A 72 16.43 13.10 -28.54
N LEU A 73 17.08 13.19 -27.37
CA LEU A 73 17.82 12.07 -26.77
C LEU A 73 16.91 10.89 -26.37
N GLU A 74 15.60 11.09 -26.24
CA GLU A 74 14.65 9.98 -25.99
C GLU A 74 14.61 8.98 -27.16
N LYS A 75 14.96 9.41 -28.38
CA LYS A 75 15.05 8.56 -29.58
C LYS A 75 16.31 7.69 -29.58
N GLU A 76 17.32 8.09 -28.82
CA GLU A 76 18.61 7.40 -28.70
C GLU A 76 18.62 6.39 -27.53
N VAL A 77 17.49 6.22 -26.83
CA VAL A 77 17.36 5.27 -25.72
C VAL A 77 17.43 3.84 -26.27
N VAL A 78 18.49 3.13 -25.91
CA VAL A 78 18.65 1.70 -26.18
C VAL A 78 18.09 0.91 -25.00
N ILE A 79 17.01 0.17 -25.23
CA ILE A 79 16.47 -0.79 -24.26
C ILE A 79 17.13 -2.15 -24.53
N ASP A 80 18.04 -2.56 -23.64
CA ASP A 80 18.59 -3.92 -23.67
C ASP A 80 17.65 -4.85 -22.88
N GLU A 81 16.85 -5.64 -23.60
CA GLU A 81 15.92 -6.60 -23.00
C GLU A 81 16.61 -7.65 -22.12
N LYS A 82 17.90 -7.93 -22.35
CA LYS A 82 18.69 -8.86 -21.52
C LYS A 82 18.99 -8.29 -20.14
N TRP A 83 18.82 -6.98 -19.96
CA TRP A 83 19.07 -6.24 -18.73
C TRP A 83 17.79 -5.56 -18.21
N GLY A 84 16.68 -6.29 -18.27
CA GLY A 84 15.40 -5.84 -17.76
C GLY A 84 15.44 -5.47 -16.26
N LEU A 85 14.62 -4.49 -15.88
CA LEU A 85 14.34 -4.19 -14.48
C LEU A 85 13.63 -5.40 -13.85
N GLN A 86 14.03 -5.75 -12.63
CA GLN A 86 13.30 -6.68 -11.79
C GLN A 86 11.89 -6.14 -11.55
N GLU A 87 10.93 -7.06 -11.50
CA GLU A 87 9.56 -6.73 -11.17
C GLU A 87 9.49 -6.16 -9.75
N MET A 88 8.85 -5.00 -9.63
CA MET A 88 8.62 -4.36 -8.35
C MET A 88 7.58 -5.15 -7.54
N PRO A 89 7.81 -5.36 -6.23
CA PRO A 89 6.84 -5.96 -5.33
C PRO A 89 5.47 -5.30 -5.42
N LYS A 90 4.44 -6.12 -5.64
CA LYS A 90 3.04 -5.73 -5.64
C LYS A 90 2.44 -5.92 -4.26
N PRO A 91 1.44 -5.11 -3.87
CA PRO A 91 0.78 -5.26 -2.58
C PRO A 91 -0.07 -6.52 -2.54
N TYR A 92 -0.02 -7.25 -1.43
CA TYR A 92 -0.86 -8.42 -1.16
C TYR A 92 -1.28 -8.43 0.30
N ALA A 93 -2.42 -9.09 0.57
CA ALA A 93 -2.78 -9.54 1.91
C ALA A 93 -2.79 -11.08 1.97
N ILE A 94 -2.26 -11.63 3.06
CA ILE A 94 -2.34 -13.05 3.40
C ILE A 94 -3.02 -13.17 4.76
N GLU A 95 -4.11 -13.92 4.83
CA GLU A 95 -4.86 -14.14 6.07
C GLU A 95 -4.62 -15.55 6.59
N LEU A 96 -4.22 -15.66 7.86
CA LEU A 96 -4.15 -16.90 8.61
C LEU A 96 -5.38 -16.96 9.51
N ILE A 97 -6.11 -18.06 9.46
CA ILE A 97 -7.34 -18.28 10.23
C ILE A 97 -7.14 -19.49 11.14
N GLY A 98 -7.34 -19.27 12.43
CA GLY A 98 -7.20 -20.28 13.48
C GLY A 98 -6.93 -19.63 14.84
N ASN A 99 -6.51 -20.44 15.80
CA ASN A 99 -6.24 -20.00 17.16
C ASN A 99 -4.74 -20.03 17.47
N ASP A 100 -4.34 -19.37 18.55
CA ASP A 100 -3.00 -19.47 19.15
C ASP A 100 -1.85 -19.12 18.18
N PHE A 101 -1.93 -17.95 17.54
CA PHE A 101 -0.89 -17.47 16.63
C PHE A 101 0.46 -17.27 17.34
N ASP A 102 1.45 -18.07 16.98
CA ASP A 102 2.86 -17.84 17.35
C ASP A 102 3.46 -16.73 16.47
N ILE A 103 3.24 -15.47 16.88
CA ILE A 103 3.63 -14.27 16.12
C ILE A 103 5.14 -14.24 15.83
N GLU A 104 5.98 -14.64 16.78
CA GLU A 104 7.43 -14.64 16.61
C GLU A 104 7.87 -15.66 15.55
N LYS A 105 7.32 -16.88 15.61
CA LYS A 105 7.59 -17.90 14.58
C LYS A 105 7.03 -17.51 13.22
N ILE A 106 5.86 -16.87 13.16
CA ILE A 106 5.30 -16.33 11.91
C ILE A 106 6.26 -15.31 11.32
N LYS A 107 6.70 -14.32 12.09
CA LYS A 107 7.67 -13.31 11.63
C LYS A 107 8.98 -13.92 11.16
N SER A 108 9.54 -14.86 11.92
CA SER A 108 10.76 -15.59 11.52
C SER A 108 10.56 -16.37 10.22
N THR A 109 9.37 -16.94 10.01
CA THR A 109 9.04 -17.63 8.76
C THR A 109 8.99 -16.68 7.56
N LEU A 110 8.57 -15.42 7.77
CA LEU A 110 8.45 -14.40 6.73
C LEU A 110 9.77 -13.73 6.33
N THR A 111 10.79 -13.74 7.19
CA THR A 111 12.08 -13.04 6.97
C THR A 111 12.72 -13.36 5.60
N GLY A 112 12.63 -14.61 5.16
CA GLY A 112 13.21 -15.05 3.88
C GLY A 112 12.44 -14.63 2.63
N PHE A 113 11.22 -14.10 2.77
CA PHE A 113 10.35 -13.75 1.64
C PHE A 113 10.48 -12.32 1.17
N ARG A 114 11.25 -11.51 1.90
CA ARG A 114 11.54 -10.12 1.55
C ARG A 114 10.20 -9.37 1.30
N ILE A 115 9.35 -9.27 2.33
CA ILE A 115 8.10 -8.52 2.24
C ILE A 115 8.41 -7.06 2.58
N VAL A 116 8.15 -6.16 1.64
CA VAL A 116 8.37 -4.72 1.81
C VAL A 116 7.19 -4.12 2.56
N GLY A 117 7.46 -3.29 3.57
CA GLY A 117 6.40 -2.68 4.38
C GLY A 117 5.52 -3.72 5.09
N GLN A 118 6.11 -4.82 5.56
CA GLN A 118 5.38 -5.89 6.22
C GLN A 118 4.71 -5.39 7.50
N GLU A 119 3.38 -5.48 7.55
CA GLU A 119 2.55 -5.16 8.70
C GLU A 119 1.66 -6.36 9.06
N LEU A 120 1.37 -6.53 10.35
CA LEU A 120 0.52 -7.60 10.86
C LEU A 120 -0.69 -6.98 11.58
N TYR A 121 -1.87 -7.54 11.33
CA TYR A 121 -3.13 -7.07 11.90
C TYR A 121 -3.97 -8.25 12.35
N GLN A 122 -4.61 -8.16 13.51
CA GLN A 122 -5.37 -9.27 14.08
C GLN A 122 -6.79 -8.84 14.50
N TRP A 123 -7.75 -9.71 14.20
CA TRP A 123 -9.08 -9.69 14.81
C TRP A 123 -9.50 -11.12 15.16
N LYS A 124 -9.70 -11.41 16.45
CA LYS A 124 -10.04 -12.76 16.95
C LYS A 124 -9.10 -13.82 16.36
N ASN A 125 -9.66 -14.79 15.64
CA ASN A 125 -9.01 -15.91 14.98
C ASN A 125 -8.52 -15.59 13.55
N HIS A 126 -8.43 -14.30 13.18
CA HIS A 126 -7.95 -13.83 11.89
C HIS A 126 -6.68 -13.00 12.08
N LEU A 127 -5.59 -13.40 11.44
CA LEU A 127 -4.33 -12.65 11.38
C LEU A 127 -4.00 -12.33 9.93
N VAL A 128 -3.97 -11.05 9.58
CA VAL A 128 -3.65 -10.55 8.24
C VAL A 128 -2.22 -10.03 8.21
N ILE A 129 -1.45 -10.53 7.25
CA ILE A 129 -0.15 -10.01 6.85
C ILE A 129 -0.36 -9.16 5.61
N TYR A 130 -0.02 -7.88 5.70
CA TYR A 130 -0.09 -6.94 4.58
C TYR A 130 1.32 -6.46 4.22
N GLY A 131 1.59 -6.30 2.94
CA GLY A 131 2.86 -5.76 2.45
C GLY A 131 3.08 -6.07 0.98
N LYS A 132 4.18 -5.55 0.41
CA LYS A 132 4.50 -5.78 -1.00
C LYS A 132 5.45 -6.95 -1.17
N MET A 133 5.16 -7.86 -2.10
CA MET A 133 5.99 -9.04 -2.38
C MET A 133 5.90 -9.51 -3.83
N ASN A 134 6.89 -10.29 -4.28
CA ASN A 134 6.94 -10.87 -5.64
C ASN A 134 6.50 -12.35 -5.69
N GLN A 135 6.46 -13.03 -4.54
CA GLN A 135 6.20 -14.48 -4.49
C GLN A 135 5.14 -14.85 -3.43
N PRO A 136 3.92 -14.28 -3.49
CA PRO A 136 2.93 -14.44 -2.42
C PRO A 136 2.45 -15.90 -2.27
N GLU A 137 2.33 -16.66 -3.37
CA GLU A 137 2.02 -18.09 -3.33
C GLU A 137 3.10 -18.93 -2.66
N ARG A 138 4.38 -18.57 -2.84
CA ARG A 138 5.50 -19.25 -2.17
C ARG A 138 5.46 -18.96 -0.66
N THR A 139 5.16 -17.72 -0.28
CA THR A 139 4.97 -17.31 1.11
C THR A 139 3.84 -18.11 1.75
N LYS A 140 2.67 -18.19 1.09
CA LYS A 140 1.51 -18.99 1.53
C LYS A 140 1.88 -20.45 1.76
N ARG A 141 2.54 -21.11 0.80
CA ARG A 141 2.96 -22.52 0.94
C ARG A 141 3.88 -22.74 2.13
N LYS A 142 4.83 -21.83 2.37
CA LYS A 142 5.76 -21.94 3.50
C LYS A 142 5.05 -21.78 4.83
N LEU A 143 4.13 -20.83 4.93
CA LEU A 143 3.29 -20.66 6.11
C LEU A 143 2.42 -21.90 6.36
N ALA A 144 1.78 -22.45 5.31
CA ALA A 144 0.94 -23.64 5.43
C ALA A 144 1.73 -24.86 5.94
N GLY A 145 2.97 -25.03 5.47
CA GLY A 145 3.87 -26.09 5.96
C GLY A 145 4.35 -25.87 7.40
N ALA A 146 4.52 -24.61 7.83
CA ALA A 146 4.96 -24.29 9.19
C ALA A 146 3.83 -24.30 10.23
N PHE A 147 2.58 -24.11 9.77
CA PHE A 147 1.38 -23.98 10.58
C PHE A 147 0.22 -24.79 9.97
N PRO A 148 0.28 -26.13 10.00
CA PRO A 148 -0.70 -27.00 9.31
C PRO A 148 -2.11 -26.94 9.90
N SER A 149 -2.28 -26.44 11.13
CA SER A 149 -3.58 -26.23 11.77
C SER A 149 -4.29 -24.94 11.32
N LEU A 150 -3.58 -24.02 10.66
CA LEU A 150 -4.15 -22.74 10.24
C LEU A 150 -4.63 -22.84 8.79
N GLN A 151 -5.83 -22.33 8.53
CA GLN A 151 -6.27 -22.07 7.17
C GLN A 151 -5.56 -20.81 6.66
N ILE A 152 -5.08 -20.82 5.41
CA ILE A 152 -4.37 -19.67 4.84
C ILE A 152 -5.03 -19.23 3.53
N LYS A 153 -5.47 -17.97 3.50
CA LYS A 153 -5.99 -17.30 2.31
C LYS A 153 -5.00 -16.28 1.79
N ILE A 154 -5.06 -16.06 0.48
CA ILE A 154 -4.28 -15.05 -0.24
C ILE A 154 -5.25 -14.15 -0.99
N TYR A 155 -5.07 -12.86 -0.87
CA TYR A 155 -5.89 -11.87 -1.53
C TYR A 155 -5.07 -11.24 -2.66
N GLU A 156 -5.18 -11.84 -3.84
CA GLU A 156 -4.46 -11.43 -5.05
C GLU A 156 -5.28 -10.51 -5.97
N ASP A 157 -6.60 -10.54 -5.84
CA ASP A 157 -7.52 -9.70 -6.62
C ASP A 157 -7.64 -8.31 -5.99
N LEU A 158 -6.77 -7.38 -6.41
CA LEU A 158 -6.84 -5.96 -6.06
C LEU A 158 -7.94 -5.29 -6.89
N VAL A 159 -9.16 -5.28 -6.36
CA VAL A 159 -10.35 -4.81 -7.09
C VAL A 159 -10.51 -3.29 -7.09
N TYR A 160 -9.78 -2.60 -6.22
CA TYR A 160 -9.79 -1.15 -6.12
C TYR A 160 -8.45 -0.64 -5.58
N ASP A 161 -7.88 0.38 -6.22
CA ASP A 161 -6.63 1.02 -5.79
C ASP A 161 -6.67 2.53 -6.07
N PHE A 162 -7.02 3.30 -5.05
CA PHE A 162 -6.91 4.76 -5.08
C PHE A 162 -5.54 5.17 -4.55
N GLN A 163 -4.87 6.07 -5.27
CA GLN A 163 -3.64 6.74 -4.84
C GLN A 163 -3.83 8.26 -4.88
N ASN A 164 -3.56 8.94 -3.77
CA ASN A 164 -3.70 10.40 -3.69
C ASN A 164 -2.85 11.11 -4.76
N PHE A 165 -1.60 10.67 -4.95
CA PHE A 165 -0.66 11.27 -5.90
C PHE A 165 -1.02 11.09 -7.38
N GLU A 166 -1.96 10.20 -7.68
CA GLU A 166 -2.46 9.98 -9.04
C GLU A 166 -3.81 10.67 -9.27
N ARG A 167 -4.62 10.79 -8.22
CA ARG A 167 -6.05 11.15 -8.34
C ARG A 167 -6.39 12.53 -7.78
N CYS A 168 -5.58 13.05 -6.87
CA CYS A 168 -5.85 14.35 -6.24
C CYS A 168 -5.12 15.47 -6.98
N LYS A 169 -5.87 16.54 -7.28
CA LYS A 169 -5.29 17.76 -7.86
C LYS A 169 -4.33 18.40 -6.86
N ASP A 170 -3.17 18.84 -7.35
CA ASP A 170 -2.13 19.48 -6.54
C ASP A 170 -1.70 18.65 -5.32
N SER A 171 -1.78 17.32 -5.46
CA SER A 171 -1.45 16.34 -4.43
C SER A 171 -0.08 16.61 -3.82
N LYS A 172 -0.03 16.60 -2.48
CA LYS A 172 1.19 16.62 -1.67
C LYS A 172 1.12 15.45 -0.71
N PRO A 173 1.47 14.24 -1.18
CA PRO A 173 1.42 13.04 -0.36
C PRO A 173 2.28 13.20 0.88
N ALA A 174 1.78 12.71 2.00
CA ALA A 174 2.56 12.62 3.21
C ALA A 174 3.78 11.73 2.94
N SER A 175 4.92 12.06 3.53
CA SER A 175 6.12 11.26 3.32
C SER A 175 6.01 9.92 4.04
N ASP A 176 5.34 9.87 5.20
CA ASP A 176 5.12 8.65 5.99
C ASP A 176 3.63 8.39 6.17
N TRP A 177 3.24 7.13 5.97
CA TRP A 177 1.84 6.70 6.04
C TRP A 177 1.65 5.70 7.18
N GLU A 178 0.41 5.59 7.63
CA GLU A 178 -0.06 4.56 8.54
C GLU A 178 -1.28 3.85 7.95
N SER A 179 -1.26 2.52 7.92
CA SER A 179 -2.34 1.71 7.36
C SER A 179 -3.34 1.30 8.44
N ILE A 180 -4.62 1.44 8.12
CA ILE A 180 -5.75 0.88 8.85
C ILE A 180 -6.31 -0.27 8.00
N VAL A 181 -6.45 -1.45 8.62
CA VAL A 181 -6.91 -2.65 7.93
C VAL A 181 -8.28 -3.05 8.44
N LEU A 182 -9.21 -3.26 7.52
CA LEU A 182 -10.56 -3.73 7.80
C LEU A 182 -10.89 -4.96 6.98
N THR A 183 -11.83 -5.77 7.46
CA THR A 183 -12.38 -6.90 6.70
C THR A 183 -13.91 -6.89 6.71
N ALA A 184 -14.48 -7.39 5.62
CA ALA A 184 -15.91 -7.59 5.44
C ALA A 184 -16.14 -8.75 4.46
N ASN A 185 -17.39 -9.17 4.30
CA ASN A 185 -17.81 -10.09 3.26
C ASN A 185 -18.76 -9.43 2.27
N LEU A 186 -18.69 -9.85 1.02
CA LEU A 186 -19.77 -9.73 0.07
C LEU A 186 -20.86 -10.80 0.35
N PRO A 187 -22.12 -10.52 -0.01
CA PRO A 187 -23.19 -11.52 -0.04
C PRO A 187 -22.80 -12.76 -0.83
N ARG A 188 -23.39 -13.91 -0.48
CA ARG A 188 -23.17 -15.17 -1.21
C ARG A 188 -23.64 -15.12 -2.67
N ASP A 189 -24.57 -14.23 -2.99
CA ASP A 189 -25.06 -14.02 -4.36
C ASP A 189 -23.92 -13.53 -5.28
N GLU A 190 -23.54 -14.36 -6.25
CA GLU A 190 -22.47 -14.05 -7.20
C GLU A 190 -22.76 -12.82 -8.08
N LYS A 191 -24.03 -12.54 -8.37
CA LYS A 191 -24.42 -11.35 -9.14
C LYS A 191 -24.09 -10.09 -8.34
N LEU A 192 -24.44 -10.07 -7.06
CA LEU A 192 -24.11 -8.95 -6.17
C LEU A 192 -22.59 -8.77 -6.02
N GLN A 193 -21.84 -9.88 -5.95
CA GLN A 193 -20.37 -9.81 -5.93
C GLN A 193 -19.79 -9.18 -7.21
N LYS A 194 -20.30 -9.56 -8.38
CA LYS A 194 -19.86 -9.01 -9.69
C LYS A 194 -20.21 -7.53 -9.81
N GLU A 195 -21.42 -7.13 -9.40
CA GLU A 195 -21.85 -5.74 -9.39
C GLU A 195 -20.93 -4.87 -8.50
N TYR A 196 -20.59 -5.33 -7.29
CA TYR A 196 -19.67 -4.63 -6.41
C TYR A 196 -18.32 -4.34 -7.08
N VAL A 197 -17.73 -5.35 -7.72
CA VAL A 197 -16.45 -5.21 -8.42
C VAL A 197 -16.57 -4.25 -9.61
N GLU A 198 -17.67 -4.31 -10.37
CA GLU A 198 -17.90 -3.41 -11.51
C GLU A 198 -18.08 -1.94 -11.08
N TYR A 199 -18.78 -1.71 -9.96
CA TYR A 199 -18.87 -0.39 -9.36
C TYR A 199 -17.50 0.16 -8.99
N HIS A 200 -16.63 -0.65 -8.38
CA HIS A 200 -15.28 -0.21 -7.99
C HIS A 200 -14.36 0.03 -9.18
N LYS A 201 -14.46 -0.79 -10.24
CA LYS A 201 -13.71 -0.60 -11.49
C LYS A 201 -14.05 0.72 -12.19
N THR A 202 -15.32 1.13 -12.15
CA THR A 202 -15.80 2.33 -12.86
C THR A 202 -16.03 3.53 -11.95
N GLN A 203 -15.69 3.43 -10.65
CA GLN A 203 -15.96 4.47 -9.66
C GLN A 203 -15.32 5.81 -10.03
N PHE A 204 -14.07 5.81 -10.49
CA PHE A 204 -13.37 7.06 -10.82
C PHE A 204 -14.02 7.85 -11.97
N GLU A 205 -14.65 7.15 -12.91
CA GLU A 205 -15.32 7.75 -14.06
C GLU A 205 -16.76 8.15 -13.74
N LYS A 206 -17.52 7.24 -13.11
CA LYS A 206 -18.97 7.40 -12.89
C LYS A 206 -19.32 8.11 -11.58
N TRP A 207 -18.39 8.11 -10.61
CA TRP A 207 -18.53 8.68 -9.28
C TRP A 207 -17.25 9.42 -8.85
N PRO A 208 -16.73 10.36 -9.66
CA PRO A 208 -15.50 11.07 -9.35
C PRO A 208 -15.55 11.80 -8.00
N GLU A 209 -16.75 12.14 -7.52
CA GLU A 209 -16.97 12.77 -6.22
C GLU A 209 -16.51 11.90 -5.04
N VAL A 210 -16.52 10.58 -5.18
CA VAL A 210 -16.04 9.65 -4.15
C VAL A 210 -14.52 9.78 -3.99
N ALA A 211 -13.78 9.78 -5.10
CA ALA A 211 -12.34 10.04 -5.08
C ALA A 211 -12.02 11.46 -4.58
N LYS A 212 -12.83 12.46 -4.95
CA LYS A 212 -12.70 13.82 -4.41
C LYS A 212 -12.91 13.87 -2.90
N GLY A 213 -13.85 13.08 -2.37
CA GLY A 213 -14.04 12.90 -0.93
C GLY A 213 -12.77 12.38 -0.25
N PHE A 214 -12.13 11.34 -0.81
CA PHE A 214 -10.86 10.82 -0.30
C PHE A 214 -9.75 11.87 -0.33
N CYS A 215 -9.66 12.67 -1.39
CA CYS A 215 -8.74 13.81 -1.48
C CYS A 215 -9.00 14.86 -0.40
N ASN A 216 -10.27 15.23 -0.15
CA ASN A 216 -10.64 16.20 0.89
C ASN A 216 -10.29 15.70 2.31
N ALA A 217 -10.37 14.38 2.52
CA ALA A 217 -10.02 13.73 3.77
C ALA A 217 -8.53 13.49 3.95
N ASP A 218 -7.70 13.84 2.97
CA ASP A 218 -6.26 13.57 2.95
C ASP A 218 -5.92 12.08 3.13
N PHE A 219 -6.79 11.20 2.60
CA PHE A 219 -6.46 9.79 2.46
C PHE A 219 -5.35 9.64 1.44
N GLN A 220 -4.33 8.86 1.77
CA GLN A 220 -3.15 8.68 0.93
C GLN A 220 -3.35 7.55 -0.07
N GLN A 221 -3.97 6.45 0.37
CA GLN A 221 -4.27 5.29 -0.45
C GLN A 221 -5.48 4.53 0.10
N LEU A 222 -6.28 3.94 -0.79
CA LEU A 222 -7.33 2.97 -0.43
C LEU A 222 -7.23 1.76 -1.34
N GLN A 223 -7.03 0.59 -0.75
CA GLN A 223 -6.94 -0.67 -1.47
C GLN A 223 -8.00 -1.65 -1.00
N VAL A 224 -8.68 -2.28 -1.94
CA VAL A 224 -9.60 -3.37 -1.64
C VAL A 224 -9.08 -4.63 -2.30
N PHE A 225 -8.72 -5.61 -1.49
CA PHE A 225 -8.35 -6.94 -1.95
C PHE A 225 -9.51 -7.90 -1.72
N LYS A 226 -9.70 -8.84 -2.65
CA LYS A 226 -10.78 -9.83 -2.61
C LYS A 226 -10.22 -11.25 -2.63
N ASN A 227 -10.77 -12.10 -1.77
CA ASN A 227 -10.60 -13.55 -1.81
C ASN A 227 -11.98 -14.18 -1.73
N GLU A 228 -12.41 -14.86 -2.80
CA GLU A 228 -13.80 -15.34 -2.94
C GLU A 228 -14.80 -14.21 -2.62
N ARG A 229 -15.54 -14.32 -1.52
CA ARG A 229 -16.46 -13.28 -1.05
C ARG A 229 -15.88 -12.34 0.01
N GLN A 230 -14.74 -12.66 0.62
CA GLN A 230 -14.18 -11.83 1.69
C GLN A 230 -13.33 -10.71 1.12
N LEU A 231 -13.42 -9.54 1.74
CA LEU A 231 -12.67 -8.34 1.41
C LEU A 231 -11.68 -8.00 2.51
N ILE A 232 -10.53 -7.47 2.11
CA ILE A 232 -9.61 -6.72 2.96
C ILE A 232 -9.54 -5.31 2.40
N LEU A 233 -9.91 -4.32 3.22
CA LEU A 233 -9.76 -2.91 2.92
C LEU A 233 -8.55 -2.39 3.68
N VAL A 234 -7.61 -1.77 2.98
CA VAL A 234 -6.48 -1.06 3.56
C VAL A 234 -6.65 0.42 3.25
N ILE A 235 -6.74 1.25 4.28
CA ILE A 235 -6.78 2.71 4.17
C ILE A 235 -5.46 3.24 4.73
N SER A 236 -4.68 3.92 3.90
CA SER A 236 -3.44 4.57 4.33
C SER A 236 -3.69 6.06 4.53
N ILE A 237 -3.33 6.59 5.70
CA ILE A 237 -3.43 8.01 6.07
C ILE A 237 -2.05 8.57 6.43
N PRO A 238 -1.85 9.90 6.52
CA PRO A 238 -0.61 10.46 7.04
C PRO A 238 -0.30 9.91 8.43
N LYS A 239 0.96 9.53 8.67
CA LYS A 239 1.39 8.99 9.96
C LYS A 239 1.09 9.99 11.09
N GLY A 240 0.43 9.51 12.15
CA GLY A 240 0.05 10.33 13.30
C GLY A 240 -1.28 11.08 13.17
N GLU A 241 -1.97 10.96 12.04
CA GLU A 241 -3.38 11.36 11.92
C GLU A 241 -4.33 10.27 12.44
N ASN A 242 -5.62 10.59 12.49
CA ASN A 242 -6.65 9.71 13.02
C ASN A 242 -7.80 9.53 12.01
N LEU A 243 -8.17 8.27 11.73
CA LEU A 243 -9.21 7.97 10.74
C LEU A 243 -10.58 8.56 11.12
N ASP A 244 -10.97 8.57 12.40
CA ASP A 244 -12.25 9.13 12.86
C ASP A 244 -12.32 10.65 12.65
N LYS A 245 -11.18 11.33 12.69
CA LYS A 245 -11.07 12.77 12.35
C LYS A 245 -11.12 13.01 10.84
N LEU A 246 -10.54 12.12 10.04
CA LEU A 246 -10.42 12.31 8.59
C LEU A 246 -11.65 11.83 7.83
N ASN A 247 -12.23 10.69 8.20
CA ASN A 247 -13.33 10.04 7.49
C ASN A 247 -14.56 10.95 7.28
N PRO A 248 -15.02 11.78 8.25
CA PRO A 248 -16.14 12.70 8.03
C PRO A 248 -15.89 13.75 6.93
N LYS A 249 -14.63 14.04 6.60
CA LYS A 249 -14.30 15.00 5.52
C LYS A 249 -14.59 14.43 4.13
N THR A 250 -14.74 13.10 3.99
CA THR A 250 -15.08 12.48 2.71
C THR A 250 -16.46 12.90 2.21
N THR A 251 -17.41 13.09 3.12
CA THR A 251 -18.80 13.47 2.85
C THR A 251 -19.07 14.97 3.04
N GLN A 252 -18.14 15.71 3.64
CA GLN A 252 -18.30 17.13 3.89
C GLN A 252 -18.57 17.90 2.59
N ASN A 253 -19.77 18.49 2.50
CA ASN A 253 -20.28 19.18 1.30
C ASN A 253 -20.27 18.30 0.04
N ASN A 254 -20.46 16.99 0.20
CA ASN A 254 -20.35 15.99 -0.86
C ASN A 254 -21.42 14.88 -0.75
N PRO A 255 -22.70 15.19 -1.03
CA PRO A 255 -23.81 14.24 -0.87
C PRO A 255 -23.70 13.01 -1.77
N ARG A 256 -22.92 13.07 -2.85
CA ARG A 256 -22.68 11.94 -3.75
C ARG A 256 -21.93 10.79 -3.07
N VAL A 257 -21.16 11.08 -2.03
CA VAL A 257 -20.50 10.04 -1.22
C VAL A 257 -21.51 9.31 -0.34
N ASP A 258 -22.52 10.02 0.17
CA ASP A 258 -23.61 9.40 0.93
C ASP A 258 -24.46 8.47 0.06
N ASP A 259 -24.77 8.89 -1.17
CA ASP A 259 -25.43 8.05 -2.18
C ASP A 259 -24.62 6.77 -2.49
N TRP A 260 -23.31 6.93 -2.66
CA TRP A 260 -22.39 5.82 -2.89
C TRP A 260 -22.37 4.86 -1.68
N ASN A 261 -22.27 5.39 -0.46
CA ASN A 261 -22.26 4.59 0.77
C ASN A 261 -23.58 3.82 0.94
N ALA A 262 -24.72 4.45 0.65
CA ALA A 262 -26.03 3.80 0.71
C ALA A 262 -26.18 2.67 -0.33
N LEU A 263 -25.59 2.83 -1.52
CA LEU A 263 -25.50 1.79 -2.54
C LEU A 263 -24.58 0.64 -2.09
N MET A 264 -23.36 0.96 -1.64
CA MET A 264 -22.36 -0.03 -1.23
C MET A 264 -22.80 -0.87 -0.04
N LYS A 265 -23.61 -0.31 0.87
CA LYS A 265 -24.17 -1.04 2.03
C LYS A 265 -24.93 -2.30 1.63
N LYS A 266 -25.51 -2.36 0.42
CA LYS A 266 -26.24 -3.54 -0.09
C LYS A 266 -25.31 -4.72 -0.42
N TYR A 267 -24.04 -4.43 -0.66
CA TYR A 267 -23.05 -5.39 -1.13
C TYR A 267 -22.11 -5.85 -0.02
N GLN A 268 -22.33 -5.46 1.24
CA GLN A 268 -21.37 -5.68 2.31
C GLN A 268 -22.07 -6.26 3.54
N SER A 269 -21.42 -7.23 4.16
CA SER A 269 -21.88 -7.98 5.34
C SER A 269 -20.69 -8.29 6.25
N GLY A 270 -20.95 -8.57 7.52
CA GLY A 270 -19.92 -9.00 8.46
C GLY A 270 -19.27 -10.34 8.09
N ILE A 271 -18.08 -10.58 8.64
CA ILE A 271 -17.44 -11.89 8.58
C ILE A 271 -17.98 -12.83 9.66
N GLU A 272 -17.58 -14.11 9.63
CA GLU A 272 -18.03 -15.05 10.65
C GLU A 272 -17.59 -14.58 12.05
N GLY A 273 -18.52 -14.63 13.01
CA GLY A 273 -18.27 -14.19 14.38
C GLY A 273 -18.47 -12.69 14.63
N THR A 274 -18.90 -11.88 13.65
CA THR A 274 -19.35 -10.50 13.91
C THR A 274 -20.70 -10.45 14.60
N LYS A 275 -21.01 -9.34 15.27
CA LYS A 275 -22.36 -9.12 15.81
C LYS A 275 -23.36 -8.89 14.68
N PRO A 276 -24.68 -9.04 14.95
CA PRO A 276 -25.70 -8.52 14.05
C PRO A 276 -25.42 -7.06 13.70
N ASP A 277 -25.60 -6.70 12.43
CA ASP A 277 -25.40 -5.35 11.86
C ASP A 277 -23.97 -4.81 11.81
N GLU A 278 -22.95 -5.57 12.26
CA GLU A 278 -21.54 -5.23 12.02
C GLU A 278 -21.14 -5.65 10.59
N THR A 279 -20.62 -4.71 9.80
CA THR A 279 -20.17 -4.95 8.42
C THR A 279 -18.65 -4.93 8.29
N TRP A 280 -18.04 -3.75 8.45
CA TRP A 280 -16.59 -3.57 8.37
C TRP A 280 -15.98 -3.71 9.76
N ILE A 281 -15.06 -4.65 9.89
CA ILE A 281 -14.39 -4.95 11.14
C ILE A 281 -12.96 -4.44 11.07
N PHE A 282 -12.58 -3.62 12.05
CA PHE A 282 -11.21 -3.17 12.22
C PHE A 282 -10.34 -4.30 12.76
N LEU A 283 -9.17 -4.50 12.16
CA LEU A 283 -8.14 -5.37 12.70
C LEU A 283 -7.15 -4.51 13.48
N ASN A 284 -6.77 -4.99 14.66
CA ASN A 284 -5.80 -4.31 15.50
C ASN A 284 -4.39 -4.56 14.96
N LYS A 285 -3.59 -3.51 14.83
CA LYS A 285 -2.19 -3.66 14.47
C LYS A 285 -1.48 -4.49 15.54
N VAL A 286 -0.76 -5.52 15.12
CA VAL A 286 0.07 -6.33 16.00
C VAL A 286 1.38 -5.58 16.21
N GLU A 287 1.41 -4.76 17.26
CA GLU A 287 2.65 -4.13 17.71
C GLU A 287 3.61 -5.19 18.23
N VAL A 288 4.90 -5.00 17.98
CA VAL A 288 5.94 -5.78 18.65
C VAL A 288 6.94 -4.80 19.21
N GLU A 289 7.17 -4.92 20.52
CA GLU A 289 8.29 -4.29 21.18
C GLU A 289 9.56 -4.66 20.42
N ALA A 290 10.22 -3.66 19.84
CA ALA A 290 11.59 -3.84 19.38
C ALA A 290 12.39 -4.25 20.63
N LYS A 291 12.84 -5.50 20.70
CA LYS A 291 13.83 -5.90 21.71
C LYS A 291 14.99 -4.91 21.58
N LYS A 292 15.12 -4.06 22.60
CA LYS A 292 16.22 -3.11 22.78
C LYS A 292 17.55 -3.83 22.85
#